data_AF-A0A1T5BA74-F1
#
_entry.id   AF-A0A1T5BA74-F1
#
_cell.length_a   1.000
_cell.length_b   1.000
_cell.length_c   1.000
_cell.angle_alpha   90.00
_cell.angle_beta   90.00
_cell.angle_gamma   90.00
#
_symmetry.space_group_name_H-M   'P 1'
#
loop_
_entity.id
_entity.type
_entity.pdbx_description
1 polymer ?
#
loop_
_entity_poly.entity_id
_entity_poly.type
_entity_poly.pdbx_seq_one_letter_code
_entity_poly.pdbx_strand_id
1 'polypeptide(L)'
;MESFRKWREEDRYDYLDTFNGKLYEEFISVEEKSIELIYNFSRVEAFVFFTVNFFYFDKEIGTYSIEFDLDGEVLDEYLVVDHLSIKNIISEIKQNITTARKALKEGIELKSISNITGIDETSIEIIKKKYC
;
A
#
# COMPACT_ATOMS: atom_id res chain seq x y z
N MET A 1 -4.01 -2.52 -9.03
CA MET A 1 -4.98 -1.80 -8.17
C MET A 1 -6.35 -2.46 -8.14
N GLU A 2 -6.81 -3.08 -9.24
CA GLU A 2 -8.10 -3.79 -9.29
C GLU A 2 -8.17 -4.98 -8.32
N SER A 3 -7.12 -5.79 -8.24
CA SER A 3 -7.03 -6.93 -7.31
C SER A 3 -7.04 -6.50 -5.84
N PHE A 4 -6.40 -5.37 -5.50
CA PHE A 4 -6.50 -4.79 -4.14
C PHE A 4 -7.92 -4.31 -3.82
N ARG A 5 -8.61 -3.72 -4.80
CA ARG A 5 -10.02 -3.30 -4.64
C ARG A 5 -10.92 -4.52 -4.46
N LYS A 6 -10.71 -5.56 -5.25
CA LYS A 6 -11.44 -6.84 -5.16
C LYS A 6 -11.23 -7.50 -3.79
N TRP A 7 -9.98 -7.64 -3.35
CA TRP A 7 -9.66 -8.17 -2.02
C TRP A 7 -10.31 -7.36 -0.89
N ARG A 8 -10.29 -6.03 -0.97
CA ARG A 8 -10.97 -5.15 0.00
C ARG A 8 -12.49 -5.38 0.05
N GLU A 9 -13.11 -5.71 -1.07
CA GLU A 9 -14.55 -5.96 -1.17
C GLU A 9 -14.93 -7.35 -0.67
N GLU A 10 -14.14 -8.36 -1.03
CA GLU A 10 -14.34 -9.76 -0.68
C GLU A 10 -14.03 -10.02 0.82
N ASP A 11 -12.93 -9.47 1.33
CA ASP A 11 -12.43 -9.68 2.69
C ASP A 11 -12.49 -8.39 3.54
N ARG A 12 -13.62 -7.67 3.45
CA ARG A 12 -13.78 -6.34 4.07
C ARG A 12 -13.45 -6.30 5.57
N TYR A 13 -13.80 -7.34 6.32
CA TYR A 13 -13.51 -7.38 7.76
C TYR A 13 -12.01 -7.44 8.02
N ASP A 14 -11.30 -8.32 7.32
CA ASP A 14 -9.86 -8.49 7.44
C ASP A 14 -9.11 -7.24 6.99
N TYR A 15 -9.55 -6.61 5.90
CA TYR A 15 -9.05 -5.31 5.47
C TYR A 15 -9.17 -4.25 6.59
N LEU A 16 -10.35 -4.12 7.20
CA LEU A 16 -10.56 -3.11 8.23
C LEU A 16 -9.77 -3.42 9.50
N ASP A 17 -9.60 -4.69 9.88
CA ASP A 17 -8.77 -5.06 11.03
C ASP A 17 -7.28 -4.79 10.76
N THR A 18 -6.78 -5.21 9.61
CA THR A 18 -5.38 -5.07 9.20
C THR A 18 -4.94 -3.61 9.17
N PHE A 19 -5.74 -2.75 8.53
CA PHE A 19 -5.43 -1.33 8.40
C PHE A 19 -6.07 -0.46 9.48
N ASN A 20 -6.69 -1.07 10.49
CA ASN A 20 -7.35 -0.39 11.59
C ASN A 20 -8.38 0.66 11.11
N GLY A 21 -9.10 0.36 10.01
CA GLY A 21 -9.98 1.26 9.27
C GLY A 21 -9.57 1.44 7.80
N LYS A 22 -10.20 2.40 7.12
CA LYS A 22 -9.93 2.68 5.70
C LYS A 22 -8.62 3.45 5.51
N LEU A 23 -7.89 3.08 4.46
CA LEU A 23 -6.77 3.86 3.93
C LEU A 23 -7.27 4.93 2.95
N TYR A 24 -6.46 5.97 2.78
CA TYR A 24 -6.63 6.97 1.73
C TYR A 24 -5.93 6.47 0.45
N GLU A 25 -6.71 6.11 -0.58
CA GLU A 25 -6.22 5.42 -1.78
C GLU A 25 -5.16 6.23 -2.56
N GLU A 26 -5.21 7.56 -2.50
CA GLU A 26 -4.26 8.42 -3.23
C GLU A 26 -2.82 8.38 -2.70
N PHE A 27 -2.58 7.85 -1.51
CA PHE A 27 -1.24 7.71 -0.92
C PHE A 27 -0.72 6.28 -0.99
N ILE A 28 -1.42 5.44 -1.77
CA ILE A 28 -1.00 4.09 -2.06
C ILE A 28 -0.16 4.11 -3.34
N SER A 29 1.04 3.56 -3.26
CA SER A 29 1.94 3.40 -4.40
C SER A 29 2.41 1.96 -4.53
N VAL A 30 2.90 1.62 -5.73
CA VAL A 30 3.48 0.31 -6.03
C VAL A 30 4.82 0.51 -6.70
N GLU A 31 5.78 -0.35 -6.36
CA GLU A 31 7.09 -0.39 -7.02
C GLU A 31 7.40 -1.82 -7.44
N GLU A 32 8.02 -1.98 -8.61
CA GLU A 32 8.48 -3.29 -9.08
C GLU A 32 9.50 -3.87 -8.09
N LYS A 33 9.30 -5.13 -7.70
CA LYS A 33 10.22 -5.86 -6.84
C LYS A 33 11.05 -6.86 -7.64
N SER A 34 10.37 -7.74 -8.38
CA SER A 34 11.04 -8.83 -9.11
C SER A 34 10.20 -9.37 -10.26
N ILE A 35 10.90 -9.94 -11.24
CA ILE A 35 10.34 -10.81 -12.27
C ILE A 35 11.15 -12.11 -12.23
N GLU A 36 10.50 -13.23 -11.92
CA GLU A 36 11.16 -14.50 -11.64
C GLU A 36 10.57 -15.63 -12.49
N LEU A 37 11.43 -16.34 -13.24
CA LEU A 37 11.04 -17.57 -13.94
C LEU A 37 11.29 -18.75 -13.01
N ILE A 38 10.23 -19.42 -12.57
CA ILE A 38 10.28 -20.61 -11.74
C ILE A 38 10.04 -21.83 -12.62
N TYR A 39 10.99 -22.75 -12.66
CA TYR A 39 10.84 -24.03 -13.36
C TYR A 39 10.88 -25.19 -12.37
N ASN A 40 9.83 -26.01 -12.36
CA ASN A 40 9.78 -27.19 -11.53
C ASN A 40 9.94 -28.45 -12.38
N PHE A 41 11.11 -29.10 -12.28
CA PHE A 41 11.44 -30.35 -12.98
C PHE A 41 10.41 -31.48 -12.77
N SER A 42 9.64 -31.45 -11.68
CA SER A 42 8.61 -32.47 -11.39
C SER A 42 7.25 -32.19 -12.03
N ARG A 43 6.98 -30.96 -12.49
CA ARG A 43 5.68 -30.57 -13.04
C ARG A 43 5.64 -30.40 -14.56
N VAL A 44 6.78 -30.44 -15.28
CA VAL A 44 6.84 -30.08 -16.72
C VAL A 44 6.20 -28.71 -16.98
N GLU A 45 6.23 -27.82 -15.98
CA GLU A 45 5.59 -26.52 -16.04
C GLU A 45 6.59 -25.48 -15.52
N ALA A 46 6.68 -24.37 -16.25
CA ALA A 46 7.42 -23.19 -15.87
C ALA A 46 6.43 -22.04 -15.74
N PHE A 47 6.68 -21.18 -14.77
CA PHE A 47 5.81 -20.06 -14.44
C PHE A 47 6.63 -18.80 -14.27
N VAL A 48 6.04 -17.66 -14.59
CA VAL A 48 6.65 -16.35 -14.35
C VAL A 48 5.91 -15.69 -13.20
N PHE A 49 6.66 -15.28 -12.17
CA PHE A 49 6.15 -14.45 -11.09
C PHE A 49 6.54 -13.00 -11.33
N PHE A 50 5.54 -12.12 -11.38
CA PHE A 50 5.74 -10.67 -11.32
C PHE A 50 5.36 -10.19 -9.93
N THR A 51 6.30 -9.61 -9.19
CA THR A 51 6.07 -9.13 -7.82
C THR A 51 6.27 -7.63 -7.73
N VAL A 52 5.34 -6.95 -7.07
CA VAL A 52 5.44 -5.55 -6.67
C VAL A 52 5.40 -5.40 -5.16
N ASN A 53 6.13 -4.42 -4.65
CA ASN A 53 5.96 -3.93 -3.29
C ASN A 53 4.80 -2.93 -3.26
N PHE A 54 4.04 -2.95 -2.17
CA PHE A 54 2.90 -2.08 -1.92
C PHE A 54 3.24 -1.12 -0.80
N PHE A 55 3.05 0.17 -1.02
CA PHE A 55 3.44 1.23 -0.08
C PHE A 55 2.25 2.11 0.33
N TYR A 56 2.36 2.69 1.52
CA TYR A 56 1.47 3.74 2.02
C TYR A 56 2.27 4.82 2.72
N PHE A 57 2.23 6.06 2.21
CA PHE A 57 3.11 7.16 2.66
C PHE A 57 4.58 6.72 2.77
N ASP A 58 5.10 6.11 1.71
CA ASP A 58 6.49 5.61 1.58
C ASP A 58 6.87 4.48 2.55
N LYS A 59 5.90 3.88 3.25
CA LYS A 59 6.11 2.69 4.07
C LYS A 59 5.63 1.46 3.33
N GLU A 60 6.52 0.47 3.14
CA GLU A 60 6.12 -0.83 2.60
C GLU A 60 5.14 -1.48 3.56
N ILE A 61 3.99 -1.89 3.03
CA ILE A 61 2.90 -2.49 3.78
C ILE A 61 2.53 -3.88 3.24
N GLY A 62 3.19 -4.34 2.19
CA GLY A 62 3.02 -5.70 1.69
C GLY A 62 3.61 -5.90 0.31
N THR A 63 3.39 -7.08 -0.23
CA THR A 63 3.74 -7.45 -1.59
C THR A 63 2.56 -8.05 -2.31
N TYR A 64 2.50 -7.82 -3.60
CA TYR A 64 1.52 -8.44 -4.46
C TYR A 64 2.24 -9.11 -5.63
N SER A 65 1.93 -10.38 -5.86
CA SER A 65 2.55 -11.21 -6.89
C SER A 65 1.48 -11.76 -7.83
N ILE A 66 1.76 -11.78 -9.12
CA ILE A 66 0.94 -12.44 -10.13
C ILE A 66 1.76 -13.58 -10.74
N GLU A 67 1.15 -14.76 -10.82
CA GLU A 67 1.70 -15.93 -11.49
C GLU A 67 1.13 -16.04 -12.90
N PHE A 68 2.03 -16.19 -13.88
CA PHE A 68 1.69 -16.41 -15.28
C PHE A 68 2.25 -17.76 -15.74
N ASP A 69 1.54 -18.44 -16.64
CA ASP A 69 2.16 -19.47 -17.47
C ASP A 69 3.06 -18.85 -18.56
N LEU A 70 3.70 -19.71 -19.37
CA LEU A 70 4.58 -19.26 -20.45
C LEU A 70 3.83 -18.68 -21.66
N ASP A 71 2.53 -18.92 -21.76
CA ASP A 71 1.67 -18.35 -22.81
C ASP A 71 1.14 -16.96 -22.41
N GLY A 72 1.38 -16.56 -21.16
CA GLY A 72 1.03 -15.24 -20.61
C GLY A 72 -0.34 -15.21 -19.93
N GLU A 73 -0.97 -16.36 -19.71
CA GLU A 73 -2.24 -16.45 -18.99
C GLU A 73 -1.98 -16.33 -17.48
N VAL A 74 -2.86 -15.58 -16.79
CA VAL A 74 -2.81 -15.44 -15.34
C VAL A 74 -3.31 -16.73 -14.70
N LEU A 75 -2.46 -17.36 -13.90
CA LEU A 75 -2.80 -18.58 -13.17
C LEU A 75 -3.30 -18.29 -11.76
N ASP A 76 -2.64 -17.37 -11.06
CA ASP A 76 -2.96 -17.04 -9.67
C ASP A 76 -2.45 -15.65 -9.26
N GLU A 77 -2.99 -15.14 -8.16
CA GLU A 77 -2.67 -13.84 -7.59
C GLU A 77 -2.45 -13.97 -6.07
N TYR A 78 -1.35 -13.41 -5.57
CA TYR A 78 -0.97 -13.50 -4.16
C TYR A 78 -0.83 -12.09 -3.56
N LEU A 79 -1.58 -11.81 -2.50
CA LEU A 79 -1.38 -10.61 -1.68
C LEU A 79 -0.84 -11.03 -0.31
N VAL A 80 0.34 -10.53 0.03
CA VAL A 80 0.97 -10.78 1.33
C VAL A 80 1.11 -9.47 2.07
N VAL A 81 0.45 -9.38 3.23
CA VAL A 81 0.49 -8.22 4.12
C VAL A 81 1.15 -8.65 5.43
N ASP A 82 2.17 -7.93 5.89
CA ASP A 82 2.80 -8.23 7.18
C ASP A 82 1.95 -7.67 8.34
N HIS A 83 0.95 -8.43 8.76
CA HIS A 83 -0.03 -8.02 9.76
C HIS A 83 0.59 -7.62 11.11
N LEU A 84 1.76 -8.13 11.49
CA LEU A 84 2.38 -7.86 12.79
C LEU A 84 3.04 -6.48 12.84
N SER A 85 3.70 -6.06 11.76
CA SER A 85 4.39 -4.77 11.69
C SER A 85 3.46 -3.64 11.24
N ILE A 86 2.43 -3.96 10.45
CA ILE A 86 1.59 -2.95 9.79
C ILE A 86 0.72 -2.13 10.75
N LYS A 87 0.20 -2.73 11.83
CA LYS A 87 -0.71 -2.01 12.74
C LYS A 87 -0.04 -0.79 13.36
N ASN A 88 1.24 -0.91 13.72
CA ASN A 88 2.02 0.19 14.27
C ASN A 88 2.29 1.27 13.21
N ILE A 89 2.72 0.86 12.01
CA ILE A 89 2.98 1.76 10.88
C ILE A 89 1.73 2.58 10.55
N ILE A 90 0.58 1.92 10.42
CA ILE A 90 -0.68 2.58 10.06
C ILE A 90 -1.17 3.49 11.19
N SER A 91 -0.98 3.10 12.46
CA SER A 91 -1.33 3.93 13.61
C SER A 91 -0.51 5.23 13.61
N GLU A 92 0.81 5.12 13.39
CA GLU A 92 1.71 6.28 13.29
C GLU A 92 1.30 7.21 12.14
N ILE A 93 1.07 6.66 10.94
CA ILE A 93 0.64 7.45 9.79
C ILE A 93 -0.69 8.16 10.06
N LYS A 94 -1.68 7.49 10.67
CA LYS A 94 -2.96 8.12 11.02
C LYS A 94 -2.80 9.24 12.03
N GLN A 95 -1.92 9.08 13.00
CA GLN A 95 -1.60 10.13 13.96
C GLN A 95 -0.94 11.32 13.25
N ASN A 96 -0.01 11.06 12.33
CA ASN A 96 0.68 12.09 11.54
C ASN A 96 -0.30 12.87 10.66
N ILE A 97 -1.21 12.18 9.96
CA ILE A 97 -2.29 12.81 9.18
C ILE A 97 -3.19 13.66 10.08
N THR A 98 -3.55 13.17 11.27
CA THR A 98 -4.38 13.92 12.22
C THR A 98 -3.69 15.20 12.68
N THR A 99 -2.40 15.12 12.98
CA THR A 99 -1.56 16.28 13.34
C THR A 99 -1.46 17.26 12.18
N ALA A 100 -1.19 16.78 10.96
CA ALA A 100 -1.12 17.61 9.76
C ALA A 100 -2.43 18.36 9.50
N ARG A 101 -3.57 17.69 9.59
CA ARG A 101 -4.89 18.32 9.42
C ARG A 101 -5.18 19.39 10.46
N LYS A 102 -4.81 19.18 11.72
CA LYS A 102 -4.95 20.19 12.78
C LYS A 102 -4.05 21.39 12.49
N ALA A 103 -2.79 21.15 12.16
CA ALA A 103 -1.83 22.21 11.85
C ALA A 103 -2.25 23.04 10.62
N LEU A 104 -2.80 22.39 9.58
CA LEU A 104 -3.36 23.07 8.40
C LEU A 104 -4.51 24.02 8.77
N LYS A 105 -5.38 23.62 9.70
CA LYS A 105 -6.50 24.46 10.18
C LYS A 105 -6.03 25.68 10.97
N GLU A 106 -4.94 25.53 11.71
CA GLU A 106 -4.28 26.63 12.44
C GLU A 106 -3.43 27.54 11.53
N GLY A 107 -3.40 27.28 10.22
CA GLY A 107 -2.67 28.09 9.24
C GLY A 107 -1.15 27.88 9.25
N ILE A 108 -0.67 26.75 9.80
CA ILE A 108 0.76 26.42 9.83
C ILE A 108 1.27 26.13 8.41
N GLU A 109 2.48 26.60 8.09
CA GLU A 109 3.13 26.40 6.80
C GLU A 109 3.43 24.91 6.51
N LEU A 110 3.31 24.51 5.24
CA LEU A 110 3.48 23.11 4.79
C LEU A 110 4.81 22.51 5.23
N LYS A 111 5.91 23.25 5.05
CA LYS A 111 7.26 22.83 5.43
C LYS A 111 7.37 22.52 6.92
N SER A 112 6.75 23.33 7.78
CA SER A 112 6.73 23.10 9.23
C SER A 112 5.94 21.84 9.57
N ILE A 113 4.80 21.62 8.90
CA ILE A 113 4.00 20.41 9.06
C ILE A 113 4.78 19.17 8.61
N SER A 114 5.48 19.25 7.48
CA SER A 114 6.30 18.17 6.95
C SER A 114 7.40 17.77 7.94
N ASN A 115 8.13 18.74 8.48
CA ASN A 115 9.15 18.49 9.51
C ASN A 115 8.60 17.84 10.79
N ILE A 116 7.37 18.20 11.21
CA ILE A 116 6.75 17.66 12.43
C ILE A 116 6.22 16.24 12.23
N THR A 117 5.62 15.98 11.07
CA THR A 117 4.83 14.77 10.81
C THR A 117 5.58 13.72 9.97
N GLY A 118 6.69 14.10 9.34
CA GLY A 118 7.41 13.26 8.38
C GLY A 118 6.68 13.04 7.05
N ILE A 119 5.51 13.66 6.84
CA ILE A 119 4.76 13.60 5.58
C ILE A 119 5.36 14.61 4.60
N ASP A 120 5.59 14.24 3.35
CA ASP A 120 6.12 15.16 2.34
C ASP A 120 5.13 16.30 2.01
N GLU A 121 5.66 17.43 1.54
CA GLU A 121 4.84 18.62 1.27
C GLU A 121 3.76 18.36 0.20
N THR A 122 4.03 17.50 -0.80
CA THR A 122 3.08 17.14 -1.86
C THR A 122 1.88 16.40 -1.26
N SER A 123 2.14 15.42 -0.39
CA SER A 123 1.08 14.70 0.29
C SER A 123 0.27 15.61 1.22
N ILE A 124 0.92 16.54 1.94
CA ILE A 124 0.21 17.52 2.78
C ILE A 124 -0.68 18.43 1.92
N GLU A 125 -0.23 18.85 0.74
CA GLU A 125 -1.09 19.61 -0.19
C GLU A 125 -2.34 18.84 -0.61
N ILE A 126 -2.20 17.54 -0.90
CA ILE A 126 -3.34 16.68 -1.24
C ILE A 126 -4.29 16.59 -0.04
N ILE A 127 -3.75 16.41 1.17
CA ILE A 127 -4.54 16.39 2.40
C ILE A 127 -5.33 17.70 2.56
N LYS A 128 -4.67 18.84 2.36
CA LYS A 128 -5.28 20.17 2.43
C LYS A 128 -6.41 20.34 1.42
N LYS A 129 -6.21 19.89 0.17
CA LYS A 129 -7.19 20.06 -0.91
C LYS A 129 -8.43 19.18 -0.76
N LYS A 130 -8.29 17.99 -0.17
CA LYS A 130 -9.37 16.97 -0.14
C LYS A 130 -10.03 16.77 1.22
N TYR A 131 -9.33 17.04 2.32
CA TYR A 131 -9.75 16.61 3.66
C TYR A 131 -9.76 17.72 4.72
N CYS A 132 -9.45 18.96 4.32
CA CYS A 132 -9.51 20.16 5.16
C CYS A 132 -10.46 21.17 4.54
#